data_AF-A0A9X7XUL5-F1
#
_entry.id   AF-A0A9X7XUL5-F1
#
_cell.length_a   1.000
_cell.length_b   1.000
_cell.length_c   1.000
_cell.angle_alpha   90.00
_cell.angle_beta   90.00
_cell.angle_gamma   90.00
#
_symmetry.space_group_name_H-M   'P 1'
#
loop_
_entity.id
_entity.type
_entity.pdbx_description
1 polymer ?
#
loop_
_entity_poly.entity_id
_entity_poly.type
_entity_poly.pdbx_seq_one_letter_code
_entity_poly.pdbx_strand_id
1 'polypeptide(L)'
;MFHNYTVMANQHNILMKEKYSVNTMLSIQQSRIYNEQDTFLHTGHKYSKLKFVNLSSAHAAVDLKEKYFACKIALLNFADYLSPGGRYLQGATAQEEILCHQSNLYQIISNFNKYYEWNNHYINYHLYRNRAIYSPNVVFTNLDGTLINTINVITCAAPYYREAQLYNISYEEACMTLKNRMYFVKNIAEDQQIDYLVLGAWGAGAFGFSSKEVAKMWHDVFSHPSSIKEVDFAVIDIHGSNNAQIFKSEFSN
;
A
#
# COMPACT_ATOMS: atom_id res chain seq x y z
N MET A 1 5.52 25.34 10.19
CA MET A 1 6.03 24.08 9.59
C MET A 1 5.00 23.45 8.64
N PHE A 2 3.72 23.27 9.04
CA PHE A 2 2.67 22.69 8.19
C PHE A 2 2.33 23.45 6.90
N HIS A 3 2.33 24.80 6.93
CA HIS A 3 2.00 25.62 5.75
C HIS A 3 2.90 25.32 4.53
N ASN A 4 4.17 24.96 4.76
CA ASN A 4 5.10 24.67 3.67
C ASN A 4 4.79 23.33 2.99
N TYR A 5 4.43 22.30 3.75
CA TYR A 5 4.05 20.99 3.20
C TYR A 5 2.76 21.03 2.40
N THR A 6 1.76 21.80 2.84
CA THR A 6 0.54 22.03 2.07
C THR A 6 0.83 22.71 0.73
N VAL A 7 1.69 23.73 0.70
CA VAL A 7 2.07 24.42 -0.54
C VAL A 7 2.81 23.46 -1.49
N MET A 8 3.77 22.69 -0.98
CA MET A 8 4.48 21.67 -1.75
C MET A 8 3.53 20.60 -2.30
N ALA A 9 2.55 20.12 -1.51
CA ALA A 9 1.55 19.17 -1.97
C ALA A 9 0.75 19.69 -3.16
N ASN A 10 0.25 20.93 -3.05
CA ASN A 10 -0.57 21.53 -4.11
C ASN A 10 0.24 21.82 -5.38
N GLN A 11 1.50 22.26 -5.26
CA GLN A 11 2.40 22.42 -6.40
C GLN A 11 2.70 21.08 -7.08
N HIS A 12 3.01 20.04 -6.30
CA HIS A 12 3.22 18.69 -6.82
C HIS A 12 1.97 18.14 -7.53
N ASN A 13 0.78 18.37 -6.96
CA ASN A 13 -0.50 17.97 -7.54
C ASN A 13 -0.72 18.57 -8.94
N ILE A 14 -0.44 19.88 -9.10
CA ILE A 14 -0.51 20.56 -10.39
C ILE A 14 0.53 19.97 -11.37
N LEU A 15 1.78 19.83 -10.92
CA LEU A 15 2.87 19.30 -11.73
C LEU A 15 2.57 17.89 -12.28
N MET A 16 2.08 16.99 -11.43
CA MET A 16 1.72 15.63 -11.84
C MET A 16 0.57 15.63 -12.86
N LYS A 17 -0.45 16.47 -12.63
CA LYS A 17 -1.61 16.60 -13.51
C LYS A 17 -1.22 17.13 -14.89
N GLU A 18 -0.29 18.08 -14.97
CA GLU A 18 0.15 18.67 -16.22
C GLU A 18 1.14 17.77 -16.96
N LYS A 19 2.21 17.34 -16.28
CA LYS A 19 3.35 16.63 -16.90
C LYS A 19 3.04 15.17 -17.23
N TYR A 20 2.27 14.48 -16.39
CA TYR A 20 2.04 13.03 -16.51
C TYR A 20 0.58 12.68 -16.77
N SER A 21 -0.20 13.60 -17.37
CA SER A 21 -1.61 13.38 -17.73
C SER A 21 -1.83 12.11 -18.56
N VAL A 22 -1.02 11.89 -19.60
CA VAL A 22 -1.12 10.71 -20.48
C VAL A 22 -0.81 9.42 -19.72
N ASN A 23 0.29 9.37 -18.95
CA ASN A 23 0.63 8.21 -18.13
C ASN A 23 -0.45 7.90 -17.10
N THR A 24 -1.01 8.95 -16.49
CA THR A 24 -2.10 8.85 -15.53
C THR A 24 -3.35 8.23 -16.17
N MET A 25 -3.77 8.71 -17.34
CA MET A 25 -4.93 8.17 -18.06
C MET A 25 -4.72 6.70 -18.44
N LEU A 26 -3.53 6.34 -18.92
CA LEU A 26 -3.20 4.95 -19.26
C LEU A 26 -3.25 4.04 -18.02
N SER A 27 -2.69 4.51 -16.89
CA SER A 27 -2.76 3.78 -15.63
C SER A 27 -4.21 3.57 -15.18
N ILE A 28 -5.03 4.62 -15.19
CA ILE A 28 -6.47 4.53 -14.85
C ILE A 28 -7.21 3.52 -15.74
N GLN A 29 -6.96 3.52 -17.05
CA GLN A 29 -7.61 2.59 -17.98
C GLN A 29 -7.21 1.14 -17.72
N GLN A 30 -5.99 0.91 -17.25
CA GLN A 30 -5.45 -0.42 -16.97
C GLN A 30 -5.67 -0.87 -15.51
N SER A 31 -6.09 0.04 -14.64
CA SER A 31 -6.40 -0.24 -13.25
C SER A 31 -7.60 -1.18 -13.12
N ARG A 32 -7.61 -1.96 -12.04
CA ARG A 32 -8.71 -2.87 -11.70
C ARG A 32 -9.11 -2.69 -10.24
N ILE A 33 -10.42 -2.60 -10.00
CA ILE A 33 -10.99 -2.71 -8.66
C ILE A 33 -11.17 -4.19 -8.33
N TYR A 34 -10.67 -4.59 -7.18
CA TYR A 34 -10.91 -5.90 -6.57
C TYR A 34 -11.85 -5.76 -5.37
N ASN A 35 -12.65 -6.79 -5.12
CA ASN A 35 -13.54 -6.92 -3.98
C ASN A 35 -13.71 -8.37 -3.52
N GLU A 36 -14.51 -8.59 -2.47
CA GLU A 36 -14.76 -9.91 -1.87
C GLU A 36 -15.41 -10.95 -2.80
N GLN A 37 -15.96 -10.54 -3.95
CA GLN A 37 -16.56 -11.43 -4.94
C GLN A 37 -15.55 -11.90 -6.00
N ASP A 38 -14.36 -11.28 -6.08
CA ASP A 38 -13.32 -11.72 -7.02
C ASP A 38 -12.83 -13.13 -6.64
N THR A 39 -12.71 -13.99 -7.65
CA THR A 39 -12.14 -15.33 -7.51
C THR A 39 -10.69 -15.31 -7.93
N PHE A 40 -9.82 -15.93 -7.13
CA PHE A 40 -8.38 -15.94 -7.35
C PHE A 40 -7.92 -17.36 -7.67
N LEU A 41 -7.15 -17.50 -8.75
CA LEU A 41 -6.52 -18.77 -9.11
C LEU A 41 -5.16 -18.88 -8.44
N HIS A 42 -4.99 -19.87 -7.58
CA HIS A 42 -3.71 -20.13 -6.94
C HIS A 42 -2.81 -20.92 -7.89
N THR A 43 -1.75 -20.28 -8.38
CA THR A 43 -0.79 -20.86 -9.34
C THR A 43 0.61 -21.05 -8.76
N GLY A 44 0.83 -20.60 -7.53
CA GLY A 44 2.11 -20.71 -6.82
C GLY A 44 2.33 -22.10 -6.22
N HIS A 45 3.48 -22.72 -6.52
CA HIS A 45 3.93 -23.97 -5.89
C HIS A 45 5.24 -23.81 -5.10
N LYS A 46 5.73 -22.58 -4.99
CA LYS A 46 6.97 -22.23 -4.29
C LYS A 46 6.65 -21.29 -3.12
N TYR A 47 7.61 -21.07 -2.24
CA TYR A 47 7.50 -20.10 -1.16
C TYR A 47 8.27 -18.83 -1.53
N SER A 48 7.69 -17.68 -1.24
CA SER A 48 8.36 -16.39 -1.45
C SER A 48 9.53 -16.26 -0.49
N LYS A 49 10.64 -15.70 -0.97
CA LYS A 49 11.70 -15.24 -0.09
C LYS A 49 11.22 -14.01 0.67
N LEU A 50 11.27 -14.03 1.99
CA LEU A 50 10.88 -12.92 2.85
C LEU A 50 12.11 -12.15 3.29
N LYS A 51 12.08 -10.82 3.22
CA LYS A 51 13.24 -9.98 3.53
C LYS A 51 12.83 -8.67 4.17
N PHE A 52 13.49 -8.31 5.28
CA PHE A 52 13.42 -6.96 5.82
C PHE A 52 14.26 -5.98 5.02
N VAL A 53 13.74 -4.77 4.79
CA VAL A 53 14.47 -3.65 4.18
C VAL A 53 14.24 -2.37 4.98
N ASN A 54 15.31 -1.69 5.38
CA ASN A 54 15.24 -0.43 6.12
C ASN A 54 15.18 0.78 5.15
N LEU A 55 14.13 0.83 4.33
CA LEU A 55 13.85 1.88 3.35
C LEU A 55 12.37 2.23 3.37
N SER A 56 12.00 3.38 2.80
CA SER A 56 10.58 3.66 2.53
C SER A 56 10.06 2.75 1.40
N SER A 57 8.74 2.55 1.33
CA SER A 57 8.12 1.68 0.32
C SER A 57 8.50 2.07 -1.12
N ALA A 58 8.55 3.37 -1.42
CA ALA A 58 8.93 3.86 -2.75
C ALA A 58 10.39 3.53 -3.08
N HIS A 59 11.33 3.81 -2.17
CA HIS A 59 12.76 3.52 -2.40
C HIS A 59 13.01 2.01 -2.54
N ALA A 60 12.41 1.18 -1.68
CA ALA A 60 12.54 -0.28 -1.81
C ALA A 60 12.01 -0.80 -3.17
N ALA A 61 10.90 -0.24 -3.65
CA ALA A 61 10.36 -0.63 -4.96
C ALA A 61 11.23 -0.16 -6.13
N VAL A 62 11.80 1.05 -6.04
CA VAL A 62 12.76 1.57 -7.03
C VAL A 62 14.02 0.72 -7.07
N ASP A 63 14.62 0.38 -5.92
CA ASP A 63 15.80 -0.48 -5.83
C ASP A 63 15.55 -1.85 -6.47
N LEU A 64 14.39 -2.47 -6.19
CA LEU A 64 14.01 -3.72 -6.82
C LEU A 64 13.83 -3.56 -8.34
N LYS A 65 13.29 -2.43 -8.81
CA LYS A 65 13.04 -2.17 -10.23
C LYS A 65 14.31 -1.93 -11.02
N GLU A 66 15.29 -1.25 -10.42
CA GLU A 66 16.63 -1.09 -11.00
C GLU A 66 17.35 -2.44 -11.06
N LYS A 67 17.24 -3.25 -10.01
CA LYS A 67 17.88 -4.58 -9.96
C LYS A 67 17.23 -5.61 -10.88
N TYR A 68 15.90 -5.56 -11.03
CA TYR A 68 15.10 -6.55 -11.76
C TYR A 68 14.20 -5.88 -12.81
N PHE A 69 14.79 -5.12 -13.74
CA PHE A 69 14.08 -4.27 -14.70
C PHE A 69 12.97 -4.99 -15.51
N ALA A 70 13.17 -6.26 -15.86
CA ALA A 70 12.22 -7.08 -16.63
C ALA A 70 11.08 -7.70 -15.80
N CYS A 71 11.14 -7.60 -14.46
CA CYS A 71 10.15 -8.18 -13.56
C CYS A 71 9.03 -7.18 -13.22
N LYS A 72 7.85 -7.72 -12.87
CA LYS A 72 6.71 -6.94 -12.37
C LYS A 72 6.88 -6.72 -10.87
N ILE A 73 6.85 -5.46 -10.47
CA ILE A 73 7.04 -5.04 -9.08
C ILE A 73 5.81 -4.27 -8.65
N ALA A 74 5.29 -4.59 -7.47
CA ALA A 74 4.24 -3.80 -6.84
C ALA A 74 4.61 -3.40 -5.42
N LEU A 75 4.05 -2.29 -4.96
CA LEU A 75 4.06 -1.91 -3.56
C LEU A 75 2.63 -1.76 -3.02
N LEU A 76 2.46 -1.97 -1.72
CA LEU A 76 1.20 -1.71 -1.03
C LEU A 76 1.15 -0.24 -0.57
N ASN A 77 0.14 0.49 -1.04
CA ASN A 77 -0.27 1.77 -0.48
C ASN A 77 -1.15 1.51 0.76
N PHE A 78 -0.77 2.06 1.91
CA PHE A 78 -1.46 1.95 3.19
C PHE A 78 -2.64 2.92 3.23
N ALA A 79 -3.63 2.61 2.40
CA ALA A 79 -4.65 3.56 1.99
C ALA A 79 -5.60 3.97 3.12
N ASP A 80 -6.05 5.22 3.07
CA ASP A 80 -7.31 5.65 3.66
C ASP A 80 -8.48 4.96 2.91
N TYR A 81 -9.40 4.39 3.69
CA TYR A 81 -10.57 3.72 3.14
C TYR A 81 -11.59 4.70 2.55
N LEU A 82 -11.67 5.90 3.11
CA LEU A 82 -12.73 6.86 2.87
C LEU A 82 -12.37 7.90 1.81
N SER A 83 -11.09 8.26 1.70
CA SER A 83 -10.62 9.34 0.84
C SER A 83 -9.38 8.95 0.03
N PRO A 84 -9.29 9.33 -1.25
CA PRO A 84 -8.09 9.09 -2.04
C PRO A 84 -6.91 9.89 -1.50
N GLY A 85 -5.79 9.23 -1.21
CA GLY A 85 -4.55 9.89 -0.81
C GLY A 85 -4.59 10.49 0.59
N GLY A 86 -5.52 10.05 1.44
CA GLY A 86 -5.67 10.54 2.81
C GLY A 86 -5.67 12.06 2.90
N ARG A 87 -4.69 12.62 3.62
CA ARG A 87 -4.53 14.07 3.81
C ARG A 87 -3.40 14.68 2.99
N TYR A 88 -3.10 14.09 1.83
CA TYR A 88 -2.02 14.50 0.92
C TYR A 88 -2.08 15.99 0.58
N LEU A 89 -3.23 16.50 0.14
CA LEU A 89 -3.37 17.92 -0.23
C LEU A 89 -3.26 18.88 0.96
N GLN A 90 -3.38 18.38 2.19
CA GLN A 90 -3.13 19.15 3.42
C GLN A 90 -1.66 19.06 3.88
N GLY A 91 -0.80 18.31 3.18
CA GLY A 91 0.62 18.16 3.51
C GLY A 91 0.90 17.16 4.63
N ALA A 92 0.01 16.19 4.84
CA ALA A 92 0.31 15.07 5.75
C ALA A 92 1.41 14.17 5.17
N THR A 93 2.06 13.40 6.04
CA THR A 93 3.27 12.64 5.72
C THR A 93 3.23 11.20 6.24
N ALA A 94 2.03 10.60 6.34
CA ALA A 94 1.96 9.14 6.52
C ALA A 94 2.28 8.45 5.18
N GLN A 95 2.31 7.11 5.17
CA GLN A 95 2.87 6.36 4.05
C GLN A 95 2.11 6.62 2.74
N GLU A 96 0.78 6.66 2.75
CA GLU A 96 -0.03 6.98 1.56
C GLU A 96 0.28 8.38 1.03
N GLU A 97 0.33 9.38 1.90
CA GLU A 97 0.61 10.75 1.49
C GLU A 97 2.02 10.90 0.94
N ILE A 98 3.00 10.21 1.53
CA ILE A 98 4.38 10.17 0.99
C ILE A 98 4.38 9.57 -0.42
N LEU A 99 3.67 8.46 -0.66
CA LEU A 99 3.52 7.91 -2.01
C LEU A 99 2.89 8.93 -2.96
N CYS A 100 1.87 9.65 -2.51
CA CYS A 100 1.23 10.72 -3.30
C CYS A 100 2.16 11.92 -3.56
N HIS A 101 3.09 12.22 -2.65
CA HIS A 101 4.11 13.26 -2.81
C HIS A 101 5.27 12.87 -3.72
N GLN A 102 5.40 11.59 -4.05
CA GLN A 102 6.50 11.05 -4.85
C GLN A 102 6.02 10.45 -6.18
N SER A 103 4.74 10.58 -6.51
CA SER A 103 4.17 9.94 -7.70
C SER A 103 2.88 10.58 -8.20
N ASN A 104 2.43 10.17 -9.38
CA ASN A 104 1.09 10.51 -9.86
C ASN A 104 -0.05 9.68 -9.22
N LEU A 105 0.22 8.90 -8.15
CA LEU A 105 -0.76 7.99 -7.53
C LEU A 105 -2.07 8.69 -7.15
N TYR A 106 -2.00 9.88 -6.55
CA TYR A 106 -3.19 10.65 -6.18
C TYR A 106 -4.10 10.93 -7.39
N GLN A 107 -3.53 11.29 -8.54
CA GLN A 107 -4.31 11.52 -9.77
C GLN A 107 -5.01 10.26 -10.25
N ILE A 108 -4.39 9.09 -10.06
CA ILE A 108 -4.95 7.82 -10.46
C ILE A 108 -6.10 7.44 -9.50
N ILE A 109 -5.84 7.36 -8.20
CA ILE A 109 -6.83 6.87 -7.24
C ILE A 109 -8.01 7.83 -7.08
N SER A 110 -7.80 9.14 -7.22
CA SER A 110 -8.90 10.13 -7.18
C SER A 110 -9.89 10.01 -8.35
N ASN A 111 -9.54 9.33 -9.45
CA ASN A 111 -10.47 9.03 -10.54
C ASN A 111 -11.44 7.88 -10.23
N PHE A 112 -11.25 7.15 -9.13
CA PHE A 112 -12.15 6.06 -8.72
C PHE A 112 -13.21 6.54 -7.71
N ASN A 113 -13.90 7.64 -8.00
CA ASN A 113 -14.89 8.24 -7.10
C ASN A 113 -15.96 7.24 -6.59
N LYS A 114 -16.50 6.40 -7.47
CA LYS A 114 -17.49 5.37 -7.12
C LYS A 114 -16.95 4.33 -6.13
N TYR A 115 -15.64 4.06 -6.16
CA TYR A 115 -15.01 3.18 -5.18
C TYR A 115 -15.07 3.77 -3.77
N TYR A 116 -14.70 5.04 -3.64
CA TYR A 116 -14.70 5.74 -2.35
C TYR A 116 -16.12 6.08 -1.88
N GLU A 117 -17.02 6.47 -2.78
CA GLU A 117 -18.44 6.65 -2.47
C GLU A 117 -19.04 5.38 -1.88
N TRP A 118 -18.78 4.22 -2.50
CA TRP A 118 -19.19 2.94 -1.94
C TRP A 118 -18.58 2.72 -0.56
N ASN A 119 -17.25 2.88 -0.41
CA ASN A 119 -16.59 2.67 0.88
C ASN A 119 -17.20 3.53 2.01
N ASN A 120 -17.55 4.79 1.72
CA ASN A 120 -18.21 5.68 2.69
C ASN A 120 -19.58 5.16 3.15
N HIS A 121 -20.32 4.43 2.32
CA HIS A 121 -21.59 3.80 2.71
C HIS A 121 -21.40 2.48 3.47
N TYR A 122 -20.24 1.83 3.35
CA TYR A 122 -19.97 0.50 3.90
C TYR A 122 -18.71 0.49 4.79
N ILE A 123 -18.75 1.27 5.87
CA ILE A 123 -17.65 1.44 6.83
C ILE A 123 -17.42 0.19 7.68
N ASN A 124 -18.43 -0.66 7.88
CA ASN A 124 -18.33 -1.94 8.59
C ASN A 124 -17.68 -1.79 9.98
N TYR A 125 -18.20 -0.89 10.83
CA TYR A 125 -17.65 -0.61 12.16
C TYR A 125 -16.14 -0.32 12.16
N HIS A 126 -15.64 0.35 11.10
CA HIS A 126 -14.22 0.63 10.87
C HIS A 126 -13.32 -0.59 10.68
N LEU A 127 -13.88 -1.80 10.65
CA LEU A 127 -13.18 -2.96 10.13
C LEU A 127 -12.96 -2.86 8.62
N TYR A 128 -13.82 -2.09 7.93
CA TYR A 128 -13.84 -1.94 6.47
C TYR A 128 -14.06 -3.27 5.74
N ARG A 129 -14.00 -3.26 4.40
CA ARG A 129 -14.24 -4.42 3.54
C ARG A 129 -13.00 -4.74 2.69
N ASN A 130 -12.89 -5.97 2.23
CA ASN A 130 -11.83 -6.38 1.30
C ASN A 130 -12.10 -5.76 -0.07
N ARG A 131 -11.56 -4.56 -0.26
CA ARG A 131 -11.63 -3.80 -1.50
C ARG A 131 -10.28 -3.14 -1.74
N ALA A 132 -9.87 -3.14 -2.99
CA ALA A 132 -8.59 -2.56 -3.38
C ALA A 132 -8.64 -2.05 -4.82
N ILE A 133 -7.74 -1.12 -5.12
CA ILE A 133 -7.46 -0.67 -6.48
C ILE A 133 -6.06 -1.13 -6.83
N TYR A 134 -5.91 -1.94 -7.86
CA TYR A 134 -4.62 -2.17 -8.50
C TYR A 134 -4.39 -1.11 -9.58
N SER A 135 -3.26 -0.42 -9.51
CA SER A 135 -2.86 0.63 -10.45
C SER A 135 -1.51 0.29 -11.07
N PRO A 136 -1.47 -0.11 -12.36
CA PRO A 136 -0.21 -0.40 -13.03
C PRO A 136 0.50 0.88 -13.47
N ASN A 137 1.82 0.82 -13.62
CA ASN A 137 2.63 1.88 -14.22
C ASN A 137 2.48 3.27 -13.55
N VAL A 138 2.33 3.31 -12.22
CA VAL A 138 2.34 4.57 -11.46
C VAL A 138 3.71 5.23 -11.60
N VAL A 139 3.72 6.50 -11.99
CA VAL A 139 4.94 7.27 -12.26
C VAL A 139 5.48 7.82 -10.95
N PHE A 140 6.67 7.40 -10.55
CA PHE A 140 7.41 7.93 -9.41
C PHE A 140 8.42 8.98 -9.86
N THR A 141 8.54 10.09 -9.13
CA THR A 141 9.35 11.24 -9.50
C THR A 141 10.11 11.85 -8.33
N ASN A 142 11.16 12.59 -8.64
CA ASN A 142 11.71 13.60 -7.74
C ASN A 142 10.69 14.74 -7.53
N LEU A 143 10.94 15.62 -6.54
CA LEU A 143 10.06 16.75 -6.24
C LEU A 143 9.96 17.77 -7.39
N ASP A 144 10.98 17.85 -8.25
CA ASP A 144 10.98 18.66 -9.48
C ASP A 144 10.19 18.00 -10.64
N GLY A 145 9.60 16.82 -10.39
CA GLY A 145 8.85 16.04 -11.36
C GLY A 145 9.74 15.27 -12.34
N THR A 146 11.05 15.15 -12.11
CA THR A 146 11.91 14.28 -12.93
C THR A 146 11.56 12.81 -12.69
N LEU A 147 11.33 12.05 -13.76
CA LEU A 147 10.98 10.63 -13.70
C LEU A 147 12.09 9.83 -13.01
N ILE A 148 11.73 9.04 -12.01
CA ILE A 148 12.60 8.04 -11.38
C ILE A 148 12.30 6.66 -11.99
N ASN A 149 11.05 6.20 -11.87
CA ASN A 149 10.64 4.89 -12.40
C ASN A 149 9.12 4.79 -12.53
N THR A 150 8.63 3.67 -13.08
CA THR A 150 7.22 3.27 -13.01
C THR A 150 7.06 1.98 -12.20
N ILE A 151 6.15 2.00 -11.23
CA ILE A 151 5.92 0.92 -10.28
C ILE A 151 4.42 0.63 -10.20
N ASN A 152 4.02 -0.64 -10.03
CA ASN A 152 2.61 -0.96 -9.81
C ASN A 152 2.24 -0.73 -8.34
N VAL A 153 1.00 -0.31 -8.07
CA VAL A 153 0.55 -0.02 -6.70
C VAL A 153 -0.73 -0.77 -6.41
N ILE A 154 -0.77 -1.48 -5.28
CA ILE A 154 -2.01 -2.01 -4.71
C ILE A 154 -2.45 -1.03 -3.63
N THR A 155 -3.60 -0.39 -3.80
CA THR A 155 -4.20 0.53 -2.83
C THR A 155 -5.25 -0.20 -2.03
N CYS A 156 -4.98 -0.48 -0.75
CA CYS A 156 -5.89 -1.21 0.12
C CYS A 156 -5.78 -0.70 1.57
N ALA A 157 -6.93 -0.50 2.22
CA ALA A 157 -6.98 0.03 3.58
C ALA A 157 -6.95 -1.11 4.63
N ALA A 158 -6.08 -0.98 5.62
CA ALA A 158 -6.14 -1.83 6.81
C ALA A 158 -7.39 -1.46 7.64
N PRO A 159 -7.93 -2.35 8.49
CA PRO A 159 -8.95 -1.97 9.47
C PRO A 159 -8.46 -0.79 10.32
N TYR A 160 -9.36 0.09 10.75
CA TYR A 160 -9.01 1.16 11.69
C TYR A 160 -9.42 0.76 13.12
N TYR A 161 -8.57 -0.06 13.77
CA TYR A 161 -8.87 -0.65 15.08
C TYR A 161 -9.15 0.39 16.17
N ARG A 162 -8.47 1.55 16.15
CA ARG A 162 -8.70 2.59 17.18
C ARG A 162 -10.15 3.08 17.22
N GLU A 163 -10.85 3.08 16.09
CA GLU A 163 -12.27 3.39 16.00
C GLU A 163 -13.13 2.14 16.18
N ALA A 164 -12.73 1.00 15.60
CA ALA A 164 -13.50 -0.24 15.69
C ALA A 164 -13.72 -0.70 17.14
N GLN A 165 -12.73 -0.52 18.02
CA GLN A 165 -12.87 -0.85 19.45
C GLN A 165 -13.99 -0.06 20.15
N LEU A 166 -14.36 1.13 19.65
CA LEU A 166 -15.47 1.92 20.18
C LEU A 166 -16.85 1.29 19.87
N TYR A 167 -16.89 0.34 18.94
CA TYR A 167 -18.05 -0.46 18.58
C TYR A 167 -18.00 -1.87 19.20
N ASN A 168 -17.23 -2.06 20.28
CA ASN A 168 -17.01 -3.34 20.98
C ASN A 168 -16.35 -4.44 20.13
N ILE A 169 -15.66 -4.08 19.05
CA ILE A 169 -14.87 -5.02 18.26
C ILE A 169 -13.60 -5.38 19.05
N SER A 170 -13.39 -6.68 19.25
CA SER A 170 -12.19 -7.16 19.95
C SER A 170 -10.93 -6.98 19.10
N TYR A 171 -9.77 -6.85 19.75
CA TYR A 171 -8.48 -6.81 19.03
C TYR A 171 -8.23 -8.08 18.22
N GLU A 172 -8.67 -9.24 18.72
CA GLU A 172 -8.58 -10.53 18.03
C GLU A 172 -9.39 -10.52 16.73
N GLU A 173 -10.64 -10.06 16.76
CA GLU A 173 -11.48 -9.91 15.57
C GLU A 173 -10.88 -8.96 14.55
N ALA A 174 -10.32 -7.84 15.01
CA ALA A 174 -9.61 -6.90 14.15
C ALA A 174 -8.36 -7.54 13.51
N CYS A 175 -7.61 -8.36 14.26
CA CYS A 175 -6.45 -9.09 13.74
C CYS A 175 -6.87 -10.15 12.72
N MET A 176 -7.93 -10.92 12.98
CA MET A 176 -8.48 -11.88 12.01
C MET A 176 -8.90 -11.17 10.71
N THR A 177 -9.56 -10.01 10.82
CA THR A 177 -9.95 -9.18 9.67
C THR A 177 -8.73 -8.68 8.89
N LEU A 178 -7.71 -8.16 9.59
CA LEU A 178 -6.49 -7.67 8.95
C LEU A 178 -5.75 -8.82 8.23
N LYS A 179 -5.61 -9.98 8.87
CA LYS A 179 -4.98 -11.16 8.27
C LYS A 179 -5.72 -11.65 7.03
N ASN A 180 -7.05 -11.71 7.08
CA ASN A 180 -7.86 -12.03 5.92
C ASN A 180 -7.62 -11.03 4.76
N ARG A 181 -7.48 -9.74 5.08
CA ARG A 181 -7.15 -8.71 4.09
C ARG A 181 -5.72 -8.79 3.57
N MET A 182 -4.77 -9.25 4.37
CA MET A 182 -3.40 -9.55 3.91
C MET A 182 -3.38 -10.66 2.86
N TYR A 183 -4.18 -11.72 3.04
CA TYR A 183 -4.39 -12.73 1.99
C TYR A 183 -5.03 -12.12 0.74
N PHE A 184 -6.01 -11.24 0.90
CA PHE A 184 -6.61 -10.53 -0.23
C PHE A 184 -5.58 -9.71 -1.03
N VAL A 185 -4.69 -8.98 -0.35
CA VAL A 185 -3.57 -8.26 -1.00
C VAL A 185 -2.60 -9.22 -1.70
N LYS A 186 -2.21 -10.33 -1.05
CA LYS A 186 -1.37 -11.36 -1.68
C LYS A 186 -2.03 -11.90 -2.95
N ASN A 187 -3.31 -12.25 -2.88
CA ASN A 187 -4.05 -12.80 -4.01
C ASN A 187 -4.16 -11.82 -5.18
N ILE A 188 -4.34 -10.51 -4.92
CA ILE A 188 -4.29 -9.48 -5.97
C ILE A 188 -2.93 -9.44 -6.64
N ALA A 189 -1.84 -9.47 -5.85
CA ALA A 189 -0.49 -9.47 -6.38
C ALA A 189 -0.22 -10.72 -7.25
N GLU A 190 -0.73 -11.89 -6.85
CA GLU A 190 -0.62 -13.13 -7.64
C GLU A 190 -1.43 -13.07 -8.94
N ASP A 191 -2.69 -12.58 -8.89
CA ASP A 191 -3.55 -12.40 -10.06
C ASP A 191 -2.95 -11.42 -11.08
N GLN A 192 -2.26 -10.39 -10.59
CA GLN A 192 -1.52 -9.42 -11.42
C GLN A 192 -0.14 -9.90 -11.86
N GLN A 193 0.25 -11.12 -11.46
CA GLN A 193 1.52 -11.76 -11.76
C GLN A 193 2.72 -10.94 -11.30
N ILE A 194 2.63 -10.37 -10.09
CA ILE A 194 3.72 -9.63 -9.47
C ILE A 194 4.84 -10.60 -9.09
N ASP A 195 6.06 -10.28 -9.51
CA ASP A 195 7.26 -11.05 -9.20
C ASP A 195 7.84 -10.65 -7.83
N TYR A 196 7.86 -9.34 -7.54
CA TYR A 196 8.40 -8.77 -6.30
C TYR A 196 7.40 -7.82 -5.67
N LEU A 197 7.11 -8.03 -4.39
CA LEU A 197 6.11 -7.27 -3.66
C LEU A 197 6.74 -6.52 -2.49
N VAL A 198 6.50 -5.21 -2.41
CA VAL A 198 6.92 -4.37 -1.29
C VAL A 198 5.75 -4.18 -0.33
N LEU A 199 5.93 -4.67 0.89
CA LEU A 199 5.00 -4.56 2.01
C LEU A 199 5.64 -3.78 3.16
N GLY A 200 5.00 -3.78 4.33
CA GLY A 200 5.57 -3.17 5.53
C GLY A 200 4.61 -3.23 6.72
N ALA A 201 4.78 -2.28 7.64
CA ALA A 201 4.02 -2.14 8.89
C ALA A 201 2.57 -1.64 8.67
N TRP A 202 1.81 -2.31 7.80
CA TRP A 202 0.46 -1.93 7.40
C TRP A 202 -0.54 -2.04 8.57
N GLY A 203 -1.14 -0.91 8.94
CA GLY A 203 -2.03 -0.80 10.11
C GLY A 203 -1.29 -0.60 11.45
N ALA A 204 0.02 -0.81 11.50
CA ALA A 204 0.84 -0.71 12.70
C ALA A 204 1.36 0.71 12.96
N GLY A 205 0.43 1.61 13.24
CA GLY A 205 0.69 3.02 13.52
C GLY A 205 -0.57 3.73 13.99
N ALA A 206 -1.02 4.73 13.22
CA ALA A 206 -2.26 5.46 13.49
C ALA A 206 -3.48 4.53 13.60
N PHE A 207 -3.46 3.36 12.94
CA PHE A 207 -4.62 2.47 12.87
C PHE A 207 -4.75 1.52 14.07
N GLY A 208 -3.74 1.46 14.95
CA GLY A 208 -3.85 0.82 16.26
C GLY A 208 -3.43 -0.65 16.36
N PHE A 209 -2.84 -1.23 15.32
CA PHE A 209 -2.25 -2.56 15.41
C PHE A 209 -0.85 -2.53 16.01
N SER A 210 -0.47 -3.59 16.71
CA SER A 210 0.93 -3.77 17.12
C SER A 210 1.77 -4.28 15.94
N SER A 211 2.97 -3.71 15.77
CA SER A 211 3.89 -4.10 14.69
C SER A 211 4.32 -5.56 14.77
N LYS A 212 4.37 -6.12 15.98
CA LYS A 212 4.69 -7.53 16.22
C LYS A 212 3.63 -8.44 15.62
N GLU A 213 2.35 -8.16 15.86
CA GLU A 213 1.27 -8.97 15.30
C GLU A 213 1.16 -8.78 13.79
N VAL A 214 1.35 -7.55 13.27
CA VAL A 214 1.37 -7.31 11.81
C VAL A 214 2.51 -8.10 11.14
N ALA A 215 3.73 -8.09 11.70
CA ALA A 215 4.85 -8.84 11.17
C ALA A 215 4.58 -10.36 11.16
N LYS A 216 4.10 -10.92 12.27
CA LYS A 216 3.72 -12.34 12.35
C LYS A 216 2.61 -12.72 11.37
N MET A 217 1.58 -11.89 11.23
CA MET A 217 0.48 -12.16 10.28
C MET A 217 0.99 -12.17 8.84
N TRP A 218 1.90 -11.26 8.48
CA TRP A 218 2.55 -11.30 7.17
C TRP A 218 3.40 -12.56 6.98
N HIS A 219 4.20 -12.94 7.98
CA HIS A 219 4.96 -14.19 7.95
C HIS A 219 4.02 -15.36 7.67
N ASP A 220 2.91 -15.48 8.42
CA ASP A 220 1.96 -16.57 8.22
C ASP A 220 1.25 -16.53 6.85
N VAL A 221 0.91 -15.34 6.34
CA VAL A 221 0.33 -15.21 5.00
C VAL A 221 1.26 -15.76 3.91
N PHE A 222 2.58 -15.60 4.09
CA PHE A 222 3.60 -16.13 3.17
C PHE A 222 4.26 -17.44 3.64
N SER A 223 3.78 -18.04 4.73
CA SER A 223 4.07 -19.45 5.10
C SER A 223 3.35 -20.44 4.16
N HIS A 224 2.57 -19.91 3.23
CA HIS A 224 1.80 -20.62 2.20
C HIS A 224 2.42 -20.38 0.81
N PRO A 225 2.24 -21.32 -0.14
CA PRO A 225 2.77 -21.16 -1.49
C PRO A 225 2.32 -19.87 -2.19
N SER A 226 3.19 -19.33 -3.02
CA SER A 226 3.00 -18.11 -3.77
C SER A 226 3.73 -18.14 -5.12
N SER A 227 3.20 -17.40 -6.10
CA SER A 227 3.90 -17.11 -7.35
C SER A 227 4.90 -15.95 -7.22
N ILE A 228 4.81 -15.17 -6.13
CA ILE A 228 5.69 -14.04 -5.84
C ILE A 228 7.06 -14.59 -5.43
N LYS A 229 8.13 -14.11 -6.08
CA LYS A 229 9.50 -14.59 -5.88
C LYS A 229 10.08 -14.08 -4.56
N GLU A 230 9.97 -12.79 -4.30
CA GLU A 230 10.49 -12.14 -3.09
C GLU A 230 9.52 -11.07 -2.61
N VAL A 231 9.37 -10.98 -1.27
CA VAL A 231 8.58 -9.98 -0.57
C VAL A 231 9.50 -9.19 0.33
N ASP A 232 9.63 -7.90 0.02
CA ASP A 232 10.41 -6.95 0.80
C ASP A 232 9.50 -6.20 1.78
N PHE A 233 9.75 -6.37 3.07
CA PHE A 233 9.11 -5.61 4.14
C PHE A 233 9.88 -4.32 4.38
N ALA A 234 9.50 -3.27 3.65
CA ALA A 234 10.09 -1.94 3.72
C ALA A 234 9.52 -1.15 4.92
N VAL A 235 10.31 -1.02 5.98
CA VAL A 235 9.89 -0.34 7.21
C VAL A 235 11.00 0.57 7.71
N ILE A 236 10.67 1.84 7.90
CA ILE A 236 11.49 2.85 8.57
C ILE A 236 10.87 3.21 9.91
N ASP A 237 11.72 3.48 10.90
CA ASP A 237 11.25 4.03 12.18
C ASP A 237 10.97 5.52 12.03
N ILE A 238 9.80 5.95 12.46
CA ILE A 238 9.36 7.35 12.41
C ILE A 238 8.92 7.75 13.81
N HIS A 239 9.37 8.90 14.28
CA HIS A 239 8.94 9.50 15.55
C HIS A 239 9.03 8.57 16.78
N GLY A 240 10.13 7.80 16.90
CA GLY A 240 10.37 6.94 18.05
C GLY A 240 9.61 5.61 18.03
N SER A 241 9.00 5.23 16.90
CA SER A 241 8.57 3.85 16.69
C SER A 241 9.77 2.88 16.68
N ASN A 242 9.50 1.61 16.97
CA ASN A 242 10.46 0.51 16.87
C ASN A 242 10.00 -0.54 15.84
N ASN A 243 9.20 -0.09 14.86
CA ASN A 243 8.58 -0.96 13.86
C ASN A 243 9.64 -1.63 13.00
N ALA A 244 10.68 -0.90 12.59
CA ALA A 244 11.77 -1.42 11.78
C ALA A 244 12.55 -2.47 12.57
N GLN A 245 12.79 -2.25 13.87
CA GLN A 245 13.46 -3.25 14.73
C GLN A 245 12.63 -4.54 14.86
N ILE A 246 11.32 -4.42 15.05
CA ILE A 246 10.41 -5.58 15.14
C ILE A 246 10.39 -6.35 13.82
N PHE A 247 10.18 -5.67 12.70
CA PHE A 247 10.17 -6.31 11.38
C PHE A 247 11.54 -6.92 11.03
N LYS A 248 12.63 -6.24 11.40
CA LYS A 248 13.98 -6.79 11.26
C LYS A 248 14.13 -8.08 12.06
N SER A 249 13.66 -8.12 13.30
CA SER A 249 13.75 -9.33 14.12
C SER A 249 12.96 -10.52 13.55
N GLU A 250 11.84 -10.25 12.88
CA GLU A 250 10.99 -11.27 12.27
C GLU A 250 11.55 -11.79 10.92
N PHE A 251 12.14 -10.91 10.10
CA PHE A 251 12.48 -11.20 8.69
C PHE A 251 13.98 -11.07 8.35
N SER A 252 14.88 -11.20 9.33
CA SER A 252 16.34 -11.23 9.10
C SER A 252 16.97 -12.62 9.23
N ASN A 253 16.16 -13.67 9.40
CA ASN A 253 16.61 -15.06 9.48
C ASN A 253 16.37 -15.80 8.16
#